data_AF-A0A924QHW9-F1
#
_entry.id   AF-A0A924QHW9-F1
#
_cell.length_a   1.000
_cell.length_b   1.000
_cell.length_c   1.000
_cell.angle_alpha   90.00
_cell.angle_beta   90.00
_cell.angle_gamma   90.00
#
_symmetry.space_group_name_H-M   'P 1'
#
loop_
_entity.id
_entity.type
_entity.pdbx_description
1 polymer ?
#
loop_
_entity_poly.entity_id
_entity_poly.type
_entity_poly.pdbx_seq_one_letter_code
_entity_poly.pdbx_strand_id
1 'polypeptide(L)'
;MKISRTPVLRAHALTPLALLLTVAAAHPTASAQASDPNPYSIGVSQSFTRDSNVGRTGGSATSSSDTISSTGLNAGLNQPFGRQRLRVDASVSSNRYATNSNQNNTGYGLNAVLELSTIERL
;
A
#
# COMPACT_ATOMS: atom_id res chain seq x y z
N MET A 1 23.62 -15.58 62.20
CA MET A 1 23.53 -14.13 61.94
C MET A 1 24.26 -13.81 60.64
N LYS A 2 23.53 -13.64 59.54
CA LYS A 2 24.03 -13.26 58.21
C LYS A 2 22.89 -12.46 57.55
N ILE A 3 23.12 -11.18 57.32
CA ILE A 3 22.14 -10.23 56.78
C ILE A 3 22.36 -10.16 55.28
N SER A 4 21.44 -10.71 54.49
CA SER A 4 21.43 -10.56 53.04
C SER A 4 20.39 -9.50 52.67
N ARG A 5 20.87 -8.34 52.22
CA ARG A 5 20.05 -7.21 51.79
C ARG A 5 19.50 -7.48 50.37
N THR A 6 18.19 -7.58 50.26
CA THR A 6 17.43 -7.48 49.00
C THR A 6 17.59 -6.08 48.39
N PRO A 7 17.95 -5.92 47.11
CA PRO A 7 17.74 -4.65 46.42
C PRO A 7 16.31 -4.62 45.85
N VAL A 8 15.42 -3.91 46.54
CA VAL A 8 14.15 -3.42 45.97
C VAL A 8 14.34 -1.93 45.74
N LEU A 9 14.37 -1.50 44.49
CA LEU A 9 14.20 -0.12 43.98
C LEU A 9 14.32 -0.23 42.45
N ARG A 10 13.46 0.32 41.61
CA ARG A 10 12.80 1.62 41.76
C ARG A 10 11.65 1.67 40.74
N ALA A 11 10.42 1.80 41.23
CA ALA A 11 9.32 2.28 40.41
C ALA A 11 9.65 3.73 40.00
N HIS A 12 9.72 3.99 38.69
CA HIS A 12 9.58 5.34 38.17
C HIS A 12 8.27 5.41 37.41
N ALA A 13 7.40 6.23 37.98
CA ALA A 13 6.10 6.56 37.51
C ALA A 13 6.15 7.24 36.13
N LEU A 14 5.24 6.80 35.26
CA LEU A 14 4.33 7.62 34.46
C LEU A 14 4.85 8.99 34.00
N THR A 15 5.19 9.07 32.71
CA THR A 15 5.01 10.28 31.91
C THR A 15 4.58 9.88 30.49
N PRO A 16 3.27 9.93 30.15
CA PRO A 16 2.83 9.81 28.76
C PRO A 16 3.05 11.17 28.08
N LEU A 17 4.08 11.27 27.25
CA LEU A 17 4.27 12.42 26.38
C LEU A 17 3.30 12.31 25.20
N ALA A 18 2.06 12.77 25.42
CA ALA A 18 1.07 12.98 24.38
C ALA A 18 1.47 14.21 23.55
N LEU A 19 2.06 13.99 22.37
CA LEU A 19 2.25 15.04 21.37
C LEU A 19 1.12 14.94 20.33
N LEU A 20 -0.03 15.55 20.66
CA LEU A 20 -1.10 15.84 19.71
C LEU A 20 -0.70 17.04 18.85
N LEU A 21 -0.28 16.79 17.60
CA LEU A 21 -0.19 17.82 16.57
C LEU A 21 -1.41 17.74 15.65
N THR A 22 -2.52 18.33 16.07
CA THR A 22 -3.64 18.67 15.19
C THR A 22 -3.35 20.00 14.50
N VAL A 23 -2.87 19.96 13.27
CA VAL A 23 -2.94 21.11 12.34
C VAL A 23 -4.06 20.81 11.36
N ALA A 24 -5.24 21.35 11.68
CA ALA A 24 -6.33 21.52 10.74
C ALA A 24 -6.04 22.74 9.86
N ALA A 25 -5.58 22.51 8.64
CA ALA A 25 -5.61 23.50 7.57
C ALA A 25 -6.44 22.93 6.43
N ALA A 26 -7.75 23.18 6.50
CA ALA A 26 -8.67 22.95 5.39
C ALA A 26 -8.36 23.96 4.28
N HIS A 27 -7.53 23.56 3.32
CA HIS A 27 -7.53 24.16 1.99
C HIS A 27 -8.05 23.10 1.01
N PRO A 28 -9.18 23.34 0.32
CA PRO A 28 -9.44 22.64 -0.92
C PRO A 28 -8.47 23.23 -1.96
N THR A 29 -7.20 22.81 -1.92
CA THR A 29 -6.40 22.85 -3.13
C THR A 29 -7.02 21.82 -4.05
N ALA A 30 -7.99 22.25 -4.84
CA ALA A 30 -8.25 21.63 -6.13
C ALA A 30 -6.95 21.76 -6.91
N SER A 31 -6.05 20.80 -6.72
CA SER A 31 -5.03 20.52 -7.71
C SER A 31 -5.82 20.08 -8.93
N ALA A 32 -6.13 21.03 -9.80
CA ALA A 32 -6.31 20.71 -11.20
C ALA A 32 -5.03 19.96 -11.57
N GLN A 33 -5.09 18.62 -11.57
CA GLN A 33 -4.08 17.83 -12.22
C GLN A 33 -4.06 18.42 -13.63
N ALA A 34 -2.97 19.13 -13.95
CA ALA A 34 -2.66 19.48 -15.31
C ALA A 34 -2.88 18.19 -16.09
N SER A 35 -3.88 18.21 -16.96
CA SER A 35 -4.16 17.07 -17.81
C SER A 35 -2.98 17.00 -18.75
N ASP A 36 -1.96 16.23 -18.34
CA ASP A 36 -0.83 15.91 -19.19
C ASP A 36 -1.45 15.36 -20.47
N PRO A 37 -1.29 16.05 -21.62
CA PRO A 37 -1.93 15.64 -22.86
C PRO A 37 -1.42 14.27 -23.33
N ASN A 38 -0.38 13.73 -22.70
CA ASN A 38 0.10 12.39 -22.94
C ASN A 38 -0.96 11.34 -22.54
N PRO A 39 -1.52 10.60 -23.51
CA PRO A 39 -2.50 9.57 -23.21
C PRO A 39 -1.85 8.35 -22.55
N TYR A 40 -0.52 8.25 -22.53
CA TYR A 40 0.20 7.12 -21.95
C TYR A 40 0.72 7.42 -20.55
N SER A 41 0.65 6.43 -19.67
CA SER A 41 1.24 6.47 -18.33
C SER A 41 2.07 5.21 -18.10
N ILE A 42 3.17 5.34 -17.37
CA ILE A 42 3.97 4.21 -16.89
C ILE A 42 4.38 4.50 -15.45
N GLY A 43 4.34 3.48 -14.60
CA GLY A 43 4.69 3.58 -13.19
C GLY A 43 5.44 2.34 -12.73
N VAL A 44 6.37 2.53 -11.81
CA VAL A 44 7.04 1.44 -11.10
C VAL A 44 6.79 1.61 -9.62
N SER A 45 6.67 0.50 -8.90
CA SER A 45 6.46 0.50 -7.45
C SER A 45 7.36 -0.55 -6.79
N GLN A 46 7.81 -0.25 -5.58
CA GLN A 46 8.55 -1.16 -4.73
C GLN A 46 8.03 -1.01 -3.30
N SER A 47 7.71 -2.12 -2.64
CA SER A 47 7.27 -2.12 -1.25
C SER A 47 7.89 -3.27 -0.47
N PHE A 48 8.09 -3.05 0.83
CA PHE A 48 8.54 -4.08 1.76
C PHE A 48 7.52 -4.17 2.91
N THR A 49 6.93 -5.33 3.09
CA THR A 49 5.91 -5.58 4.12
C THR A 49 6.40 -6.67 5.05
N ARG A 50 6.38 -6.41 6.37
CA ARG A 50 6.65 -7.45 7.37
C ARG A 50 5.33 -8.03 7.85
N ASP A 51 5.09 -9.29 7.55
CA ASP A 51 3.95 -10.03 8.05
C ASP A 51 4.42 -10.93 9.21
N SER A 52 3.69 -10.91 10.32
CA SER A 52 4.00 -11.73 11.51
C SER A 52 3.28 -13.08 11.50
N ASN A 53 2.28 -13.25 10.63
CA ASN A 53 1.47 -14.45 10.51
C ASN A 53 1.09 -14.74 9.04
N VAL A 54 2.10 -15.04 8.22
CA VAL A 54 1.91 -15.32 6.78
C VAL A 54 1.00 -16.54 6.56
N GLY A 55 1.10 -17.56 7.41
CA GLY A 55 0.27 -18.77 7.37
C GLY A 55 -1.13 -18.59 7.93
N ARG A 56 -1.46 -17.40 8.47
CA ARG A 56 -2.71 -17.11 9.18
C ARG A 56 -3.07 -18.18 10.21
N THR A 57 -2.07 -18.70 10.91
CA THR A 57 -2.27 -19.75 11.92
C THR A 57 -2.90 -19.15 13.18
N GLY A 58 -3.87 -19.85 13.77
CA GLY A 58 -4.51 -19.42 15.02
C GLY A 58 -3.53 -19.47 16.21
N GLY A 59 -3.82 -18.72 17.28
CA GLY A 59 -2.89 -18.41 18.38
C GLY A 59 -2.29 -19.57 19.20
N SER A 60 -2.60 -20.83 18.87
CA SER A 60 -1.96 -22.01 19.46
C SER A 60 -0.87 -22.64 18.57
N ALA A 61 -0.73 -22.18 17.32
CA ALA A 61 0.32 -22.61 16.40
C ALA A 61 1.41 -21.55 16.28
N THR A 62 2.66 -21.97 16.06
CA THR A 62 3.78 -21.06 15.83
C THR A 62 3.48 -20.19 14.61
N SER A 63 3.33 -18.88 14.84
CA SER A 63 3.10 -17.90 13.79
C SER A 63 4.37 -17.72 12.97
N SER A 64 4.29 -17.93 11.65
CA SER A 64 5.42 -17.73 10.75
C SER A 64 5.48 -16.26 10.31
N SER A 65 6.56 -15.58 10.67
CA SER A 65 6.83 -14.21 10.24
C SER A 65 7.70 -14.21 8.98
N ASP A 66 7.37 -13.34 8.03
CA ASP A 66 8.19 -13.14 6.85
C ASP A 66 8.20 -11.68 6.40
N THR A 67 9.23 -11.33 5.63
CA THR A 67 9.32 -10.05 4.94
C THR A 67 9.03 -10.27 3.46
N ILE A 68 8.03 -9.57 2.96
CA ILE A 68 7.55 -9.64 1.59
C ILE A 68 8.06 -8.40 0.85
N SER A 69 8.87 -8.61 -0.17
CA SER A 69 9.24 -7.59 -1.15
C SER A 69 8.27 -7.67 -2.32
N SER A 70 7.69 -6.55 -2.72
CA SER A 70 6.81 -6.49 -3.91
C SER A 70 7.32 -5.43 -4.87
N THR A 71 7.54 -5.84 -6.10
CA THR A 71 7.96 -4.96 -7.21
C THR A 71 6.84 -4.95 -8.24
N GLY A 72 6.33 -3.77 -8.59
CA GLY A 72 5.28 -3.60 -9.56
C GLY A 72 5.70 -2.71 -10.73
N LEU A 73 5.18 -3.02 -11.91
CA LEU A 73 5.20 -2.18 -13.10
C LEU A 73 3.76 -2.01 -13.59
N ASN A 74 3.33 -0.79 -13.84
CA ASN A 74 2.03 -0.48 -14.40
C ASN A 74 2.19 0.40 -15.65
N ALA A 75 1.32 0.21 -16.62
CA ALA A 75 1.20 1.03 -17.80
C ALA A 75 -0.28 1.32 -18.06
N GLY A 76 -0.58 2.51 -18.56
CA GLY A 76 -1.94 2.93 -18.84
C GLY A 76 -2.04 3.73 -20.14
N LEU A 77 -3.18 3.62 -20.79
CA LEU A 77 -3.60 4.40 -21.95
C LEU A 77 -4.96 5.03 -21.62
N ASN A 78 -5.07 6.35 -21.75
CA ASN A 78 -6.33 7.07 -21.64
C ASN A 78 -6.51 7.97 -22.87
N GLN A 79 -7.16 7.43 -23.89
CA GLN A 79 -7.29 8.08 -25.18
C GLN A 79 -8.74 8.50 -25.46
N PRO A 80 -9.02 9.81 -25.59
CA PRO A 80 -10.28 10.27 -26.14
C PRO A 80 -10.33 9.96 -27.65
N PHE A 81 -11.47 9.50 -28.14
CA PHE A 81 -11.73 9.30 -29.57
C PHE A 81 -13.12 9.83 -29.91
N GLY A 82 -13.16 10.98 -30.61
CA GLY A 82 -14.39 11.74 -30.81
C GLY A 82 -14.98 12.21 -29.48
N ARG A 83 -16.22 11.77 -29.18
CA ARG A 83 -16.92 12.06 -27.90
C ARG A 83 -16.76 10.94 -26.86
N GLN A 84 -16.10 9.87 -27.23
CA GLN A 84 -15.94 8.68 -26.40
C GLN A 84 -14.53 8.63 -25.82
N ARG A 85 -14.31 7.78 -24.82
CA ARG A 85 -13.00 7.64 -24.19
C ARG A 85 -12.68 6.18 -23.91
N LEU A 86 -11.49 5.76 -24.32
CA LEU A 86 -10.94 4.43 -24.06
C LEU A 86 -9.89 4.56 -22.97
N ARG A 87 -10.06 3.81 -21.88
CA ARG A 87 -9.03 3.62 -20.87
C ARG A 87 -8.57 2.17 -20.88
N VAL A 88 -7.27 1.93 -20.92
CA VAL A 88 -6.66 0.60 -20.79
C VAL A 88 -5.57 0.68 -19.74
N ASP A 89 -5.55 -0.27 -18.82
CA ASP A 89 -4.56 -0.34 -17.74
C ASP A 89 -3.98 -1.76 -17.70
N ALA A 90 -2.65 -1.85 -17.69
CA ALA A 90 -1.90 -3.10 -17.59
C ALA A 90 -0.96 -3.06 -16.39
N SER A 91 -0.82 -4.18 -15.70
CA SER A 91 0.05 -4.28 -14.52
C SER A 91 0.75 -5.62 -14.44
N VAL A 92 1.99 -5.60 -13.98
CA VAL A 92 2.78 -6.79 -13.59
C VAL A 92 3.32 -6.57 -12.19
N SER A 93 3.19 -7.55 -11.31
CA SER A 93 3.74 -7.48 -9.96
C SER A 93 4.46 -8.77 -9.59
N SER A 94 5.63 -8.66 -8.97
CA SER A 94 6.42 -9.78 -8.47
C SER A 94 6.53 -9.67 -6.96
N ASN A 95 6.08 -10.69 -6.25
CA ASN A 95 6.09 -10.77 -4.80
C ASN A 95 7.08 -11.85 -4.36
N ARG A 96 8.05 -11.46 -3.53
CA ARG A 96 9.12 -12.31 -3.02
C ARG A 96 9.12 -12.34 -1.51
N TYR A 97 8.97 -13.53 -0.95
CA TYR A 97 9.02 -13.83 0.47
C TYR A 97 10.47 -14.16 0.84
N ALA A 98 11.00 -13.49 1.86
CA ALA A 98 12.41 -13.63 2.25
C ALA A 98 12.73 -15.04 2.78
N THR A 99 11.79 -15.64 3.51
CA THR A 99 11.97 -16.95 4.15
C THR A 99 11.21 -18.05 3.41
N ASN A 100 9.99 -17.75 2.93
CA ASN A 100 9.08 -18.72 2.33
C ASN A 100 9.02 -18.59 0.81
N SER A 101 10.11 -18.92 0.13
CA SER A 101 10.22 -18.78 -1.34
C SER A 101 9.15 -19.54 -2.14
N ASN A 102 8.56 -20.59 -1.58
CA ASN A 102 7.44 -21.34 -2.18
C ASN A 102 6.18 -20.48 -2.37
N GLN A 103 6.04 -19.37 -1.64
CA GLN A 103 4.92 -18.44 -1.76
C GLN A 103 5.20 -17.29 -2.74
N ASN A 104 6.39 -17.28 -3.36
CA ASN A 104 6.72 -16.30 -4.38
C ASN A 104 5.75 -16.39 -5.54
N ASN A 105 5.28 -15.24 -6.01
CA ASN A 105 4.34 -15.20 -7.12
C ASN A 105 4.60 -14.00 -8.03
N THR A 106 4.22 -14.15 -9.30
CA THR A 106 4.13 -13.04 -10.24
C THR A 106 2.68 -12.92 -10.72
N GLY A 107 2.07 -11.76 -10.49
CA GLY A 107 0.73 -11.43 -10.94
C GLY A 107 0.76 -10.55 -12.19
N TYR A 108 -0.28 -10.69 -13.00
CA TYR A 108 -0.52 -9.88 -14.19
C TYR A 108 -1.98 -9.40 -14.15
N GLY A 109 -2.23 -8.20 -14.67
CA GLY A 109 -3.57 -7.62 -14.74
C GLY A 109 -3.73 -6.80 -16.01
N LEU A 110 -4.91 -6.86 -16.61
CA LEU A 110 -5.31 -6.06 -17.76
C LEU A 110 -6.77 -5.64 -17.58
N ASN A 111 -7.03 -4.34 -17.70
CA ASN A 111 -8.36 -3.75 -17.59
C ASN A 111 -8.58 -2.81 -18.78
N ALA A 112 -9.81 -2.79 -19.31
CA ALA A 112 -10.20 -1.87 -20.36
C ALA A 112 -11.61 -1.34 -20.09
N VAL A 113 -11.79 -0.03 -20.24
CA VAL A 113 -13.05 0.68 -20.02
C VAL A 113 -13.35 1.53 -21.24
N LEU A 114 -14.56 1.35 -21.79
CA LEU A 114 -15.09 2.16 -22.87
C LEU A 114 -16.19 3.06 -22.33
N GLU A 115 -15.96 4.37 -22.35
CA GLU A 115 -16.94 5.37 -21.93
C GLU A 115 -17.65 5.95 -23.15
N LEU A 116 -18.94 5.62 -23.27
CA LEU A 116 -19.82 6.09 -24.33
C LEU A 116 -20.65 7.27 -23.84
N SER A 117 -20.60 8.39 -24.55
CA SER A 117 -21.51 9.51 -24.32
C SER A 117 -22.66 9.45 -25.34
N THR A 118 -23.81 8.95 -24.89
CA THR A 118 -25.05 9.06 -25.67
C THR A 118 -25.52 10.51 -25.62
N ILE A 119 -25.89 11.06 -26.78
CA ILE A 119 -26.49 12.38 -26.88
C ILE A 119 -27.90 12.30 -26.27
N GLU A 120 -28.14 12.94 -25.11
CA GLU A 120 -29.50 13.25 -24.71
C GLU A 120 -30.06 14.28 -25.69
N ARG A 121 -31.25 13.97 -26.20
CA ARG A 121 -31.94 14.52 -27.37
C ARG A 121 -31.85 16.05 -27.56
N LEU A 122 -31.80 16.46 -28.83
CA LEU A 122 -32.08 17.82 -29.34
C LEU A 122 -33.45 18.34 -28.90
#